data_AF-A0A1E5RJN2-F1
#
_entry.id   AF-A0A1E5RJN2-F1
#
_cell.length_a   1.000
_cell.length_b   1.000
_cell.length_c   1.000
_cell.angle_alpha   90.00
_cell.angle_beta   90.00
_cell.angle_gamma   90.00
#
_symmetry.space_group_name_H-M   'P 1'
#
loop_
_entity.id
_entity.type
_entity.pdbx_description
1 polymer ?
#
loop_
_entity_poly.entity_id
_entity_poly.type
_entity_poly.pdbx_seq_one_letter_code
_entity_poly.pdbx_strand_id
1 'polypeptide(L)'
;MHPHLEGERFVSCYELIQALNECHQRSFLEQAIGVCNTEKEYLSRCLHDARIADVKSRSKKSKEISMKRQEIVNKMKEEEFGEGEYLKTLLFEKIKERDAKLASEKTSKQ
;
A
#
# COMPACT_ATOMS: atom_id res chain seq x y z
N MET A 1 8.25 -4.74 27.92
CA MET A 1 7.73 -4.96 26.56
C MET A 1 6.71 -3.86 26.24
N HIS A 2 6.90 -3.08 25.17
CA HIS A 2 5.85 -2.17 24.71
C HIS A 2 4.85 -3.00 23.88
N PRO A 3 3.53 -2.98 24.16
CA PRO A 3 2.54 -3.83 23.48
C PRO A 3 2.56 -3.75 21.95
N HIS A 4 3.10 -2.65 21.42
CA HIS A 4 3.28 -2.43 19.98
C HIS A 4 4.30 -3.38 19.30
N LEU A 5 5.16 -4.05 20.07
CA LEU A 5 6.20 -4.97 19.57
C LEU A 5 5.77 -6.44 19.55
N GLU A 6 4.52 -6.75 19.92
CA GLU A 6 3.97 -8.12 19.95
C GLU A 6 3.20 -8.49 18.65
N GLY A 7 3.41 -7.73 17.57
CA GLY A 7 2.86 -8.07 16.26
C GLY A 7 3.53 -9.33 15.68
N GLU A 8 2.80 -10.11 14.89
CA GLU A 8 3.27 -11.30 14.17
C GLU A 8 4.57 -11.07 13.38
N ARG A 9 4.80 -9.81 12.97
CA ARG A 9 5.98 -9.31 12.24
C ARG A 9 7.30 -9.46 13.01
N PHE A 10 7.24 -9.60 14.34
CA PHE A 10 8.41 -9.55 15.21
C PHE A 10 8.75 -10.91 15.84
N VAL A 11 8.00 -11.96 15.50
CA VAL A 11 8.26 -13.33 15.98
C VAL A 11 9.65 -13.81 15.58
N SER A 12 10.14 -13.41 14.40
CA SER A 12 11.50 -13.73 13.93
C SER A 12 12.61 -13.09 14.79
N CYS A 13 12.32 -12.00 15.51
CA CYS A 13 13.27 -11.28 16.34
C CYS A 13 13.13 -11.61 17.83
N TYR A 14 12.30 -12.61 18.20
CA TYR A 14 11.96 -12.91 19.58
C TYR A 14 13.19 -13.14 20.47
N GLU A 15 14.15 -13.94 20.00
CA GLU A 15 15.39 -14.23 20.74
C GLU A 15 16.21 -12.96 21.05
N LEU A 16 16.27 -12.01 20.11
CA LEU A 16 16.97 -10.73 20.31
C LEU A 16 16.23 -9.80 21.27
N ILE A 17 14.89 -9.85 21.26
CA ILE A 17 14.05 -9.12 22.23
C ILE A 17 14.28 -9.68 23.63
N GLN A 18 14.33 -11.01 23.77
CA GLN A 18 14.59 -11.68 25.04
C GLN A 18 15.99 -11.36 25.56
N ALA A 19 17.03 -11.42 24.71
CA ALA A 19 18.39 -11.07 25.10
C ALA A 19 18.51 -9.61 25.59
N LEU A 20 17.88 -8.66 24.90
CA LEU A 20 17.87 -7.26 25.34
C LEU A 20 17.09 -7.09 26.66
N ASN A 21 15.98 -7.80 26.82
CA ASN A 21 15.18 -7.76 28.03
C ASN A 21 15.93 -8.35 29.24
N GLU A 22 16.63 -9.46 29.05
CA GLU A 22 17.52 -10.04 30.05
C GLU A 22 18.63 -9.06 30.45
N CYS A 23 19.22 -8.34 29.50
CA CYS A 23 20.22 -7.31 29.81
C CYS A 23 19.63 -6.16 30.65
N HIS A 24 18.44 -5.67 30.29
CA HIS A 24 17.74 -4.65 31.07
C HIS A 24 17.31 -5.12 32.47
N GLN A 25 17.08 -6.42 32.67
CA GLN A 25 16.73 -7.00 33.97
C GLN A 25 17.93 -7.13 34.92
N ARG A 26 19.17 -7.06 34.44
CA ARG A 26 20.38 -7.20 35.28
C ARG A 26 20.58 -5.99 36.20
N SER A 27 20.56 -4.78 35.64
CA SER A 27 20.76 -3.56 36.41
C SER A 27 20.25 -2.33 35.66
N PHE A 28 19.44 -1.51 36.33
CA PHE A 28 18.93 -0.25 35.77
C PHE A 28 20.07 0.74 35.45
N LEU A 29 21.14 0.74 36.24
CA LEU A 29 22.30 1.60 36.00
C LEU A 29 23.02 1.19 34.71
N GLU A 30 23.23 -0.11 34.49
CA GLU A 30 23.87 -0.65 33.29
C GLU A 30 23.07 -0.33 32.02
N GLN A 31 21.74 -0.40 32.13
CA GLN A 31 20.84 0.06 31.07
C GLN A 31 21.01 1.56 30.80
N ALA A 32 21.06 2.40 31.84
CA ALA A 32 21.14 3.85 31.71
C ALA A 32 22.47 4.33 31.10
N ILE A 33 23.58 3.65 31.40
CA ILE A 33 24.90 3.98 30.83
C ILE A 33 25.15 3.34 29.45
N GLY A 34 24.25 2.47 28.98
CA GLY A 34 24.30 1.89 27.63
C GLY A 34 25.14 0.61 27.50
N VAL A 35 25.27 -0.20 28.56
CA VAL A 35 25.94 -1.51 28.48
C VAL A 35 25.23 -2.45 27.49
N CYS A 36 23.90 -2.39 27.41
CA CYS A 36 23.07 -3.24 26.54
C CYS A 36 22.98 -2.77 25.07
N ASN A 37 23.91 -1.92 24.60
CA ASN A 37 23.84 -1.35 23.25
C ASN A 37 24.06 -2.39 22.15
N THR A 38 24.84 -3.43 22.42
CA THR A 38 25.13 -4.48 21.44
C THR A 38 23.86 -5.27 21.07
N GLU A 39 23.13 -5.77 22.07
CA GLU A 39 21.86 -6.48 21.90
C GLU A 39 20.82 -5.56 21.24
N LYS A 40 20.79 -4.28 21.64
CA LYS A 40 19.93 -3.26 21.05
C LYS A 40 20.21 -3.05 19.56
N GLU A 41 21.47 -3.02 19.14
CA GLU A 41 21.84 -2.88 17.73
C GLU A 41 21.40 -4.08 16.90
N TYR A 42 21.63 -5.30 17.39
CA TYR A 42 21.18 -6.51 16.71
C TYR A 42 19.66 -6.55 16.57
N LEU A 43 18.94 -6.25 17.65
CA LEU A 43 17.48 -6.17 17.62
C LEU A 43 17.01 -5.10 16.62
N SER A 44 17.64 -3.92 16.61
CA SER A 44 17.25 -2.84 15.71
C SER A 44 17.41 -3.22 14.24
N ARG A 45 18.47 -3.96 13.89
CA ARG A 45 18.68 -4.50 12.53
C ARG A 45 17.60 -5.53 12.17
N CYS A 46 17.33 -6.47 13.06
CA CYS A 46 16.30 -7.48 12.84
C CYS A 46 14.91 -6.86 12.61
N LEU A 47 14.52 -5.89 13.45
CA LEU A 47 13.24 -5.18 13.32
C LEU A 47 13.15 -4.37 12.03
N HIS A 48 14.27 -3.79 11.59
CA HIS A 48 14.34 -3.07 10.32
C HIS A 48 14.09 -4.01 9.14
N ASP A 49 14.76 -5.17 9.12
CA ASP A 49 14.62 -6.17 8.05
C ASP A 49 13.21 -6.75 8.01
N ALA A 50 12.64 -7.08 9.17
CA ALA A 50 11.25 -7.54 9.30
C ALA A 50 10.26 -6.51 8.72
N ARG A 51 10.46 -5.22 9.05
CA ARG A 51 9.64 -4.13 8.50
C ARG A 51 9.74 -4.05 6.97
N ILE A 52 10.94 -4.18 6.41
CA ILE A 52 11.14 -4.15 4.95
C ILE A 52 10.45 -5.35 4.29
N ALA A 53 10.59 -6.54 4.87
CA ALA A 53 9.96 -7.76 4.36
C ALA A 53 8.43 -7.62 4.29
N ASP A 54 7.81 -7.05 5.34
CA ASP A 54 6.38 -6.78 5.37
C ASP A 54 5.91 -5.74 4.37
N VAL A 55 6.67 -4.65 4.21
CA VAL A 55 6.34 -3.66 3.19
C VAL A 55 6.39 -4.30 1.82
N LYS A 56 7.42 -5.12 1.54
CA LYS A 56 7.57 -5.84 0.27
C LYS A 56 6.42 -6.82 0.03
N SER A 57 6.00 -7.59 1.04
CA SER A 57 4.88 -8.54 0.91
C SER A 57 3.55 -7.81 0.65
N ARG A 58 3.30 -6.71 1.38
CA ARG A 58 2.12 -5.85 1.17
C ARG A 58 2.11 -5.21 -0.20
N SER A 59 3.25 -4.69 -0.67
CA SER A 59 3.37 -4.12 -2.00
C SER A 59 3.09 -5.14 -3.10
N LYS A 60 3.59 -6.38 -2.97
CA LYS A 60 3.29 -7.46 -3.92
C LYS A 60 1.79 -7.77 -3.95
N LYS A 61 1.18 -7.99 -2.79
CA LYS A 61 -0.27 -8.25 -2.67
C LYS A 61 -1.11 -7.12 -3.25
N SER A 62 -0.71 -5.86 -3.01
CA SER A 62 -1.38 -4.70 -3.58
C SER A 62 -1.29 -4.67 -5.10
N LYS A 63 -0.12 -4.98 -5.69
CA LYS A 63 0.04 -5.09 -7.14
C LYS A 63 -0.85 -6.19 -7.73
N GLU A 64 -0.87 -7.36 -7.11
CA GLU A 64 -1.71 -8.48 -7.55
C GLU A 64 -3.21 -8.13 -7.54
N ILE A 65 -3.68 -7.48 -6.47
CA ILE A 65 -5.07 -7.02 -6.38
C ILE A 65 -5.36 -5.96 -7.45
N SER A 66 -4.44 -5.02 -7.66
CA SER A 66 -4.58 -3.98 -8.68
C SER A 66 -4.69 -4.58 -10.09
N MET A 67 -3.82 -5.55 -10.43
CA MET A 67 -3.87 -6.25 -11.72
C MET A 67 -5.20 -6.97 -11.94
N LYS A 68 -5.66 -7.75 -10.96
CA LYS A 68 -6.97 -8.42 -11.04
C LYS A 68 -8.12 -7.44 -11.20
N ARG A 69 -8.08 -6.31 -10.48
CA ARG A 69 -9.08 -5.26 -10.60
C ARG A 69 -9.07 -4.64 -12.00
N GLN A 70 -7.89 -4.38 -12.56
CA GLN A 70 -7.75 -3.84 -13.90
C GLN A 70 -8.29 -4.80 -14.96
N GLU A 71 -8.02 -6.10 -14.83
CA GLU A 71 -8.57 -7.12 -15.72
C GLU A 71 -10.09 -7.17 -15.67
N ILE A 72 -10.69 -7.13 -14.48
CA ILE A 72 -12.15 -7.09 -14.31
C ILE A 72 -12.73 -5.83 -14.95
N VAL A 73 -12.14 -4.67 -14.69
CA VAL A 73 -12.59 -3.38 -15.26
C VAL A 73 -12.47 -3.39 -16.78
N ASN A 74 -11.41 -3.96 -17.34
CA ASN A 74 -11.23 -4.05 -18.79
C ASN A 74 -12.31 -4.95 -19.40
N LYS A 75 -12.57 -6.12 -18.82
CA LYS A 75 -13.65 -7.02 -19.28
C LYS A 75 -15.02 -6.36 -19.24
N MET A 76 -15.35 -5.67 -18.14
CA MET A 76 -16.61 -4.92 -18.03
C MET A 76 -16.72 -3.85 -19.11
N LYS A 77 -15.64 -3.12 -19.41
CA LYS A 77 -15.63 -2.12 -20.49
C LYS A 77 -15.81 -2.74 -21.88
N GLU A 78 -15.18 -3.88 -22.14
CA GLU A 78 -15.34 -4.61 -23.40
C GLU A 78 -16.78 -5.11 -23.57
N GLU A 79 -17.41 -5.61 -22.50
CA GLU A 79 -18.82 -6.02 -22.49
C GLU A 79 -19.78 -4.83 -22.70
N GLU A 80 -19.53 -3.69 -22.06
CA GLU A 80 -20.39 -2.49 -22.17
C GLU A 80 -20.23 -1.73 -23.50
N PHE A 81 -18.99 -1.62 -24.01
CA PHE A 81 -18.67 -0.74 -25.14
C PHE A 81 -18.25 -1.47 -26.42
N GLY A 82 -18.22 -2.80 -26.40
CA GLY A 82 -17.80 -3.64 -27.52
C GLY A 82 -16.29 -3.62 -27.76
N GLU A 83 -15.83 -4.42 -28.72
CA GLU A 83 -14.42 -4.49 -29.10
C GLU A 83 -13.88 -3.09 -29.48
N GLY A 84 -12.72 -2.74 -28.91
CA GLY A 84 -12.04 -1.48 -29.21
C GLY A 84 -12.73 -0.20 -28.70
N GLU A 85 -13.61 -0.29 -27.70
CA GLU A 85 -14.37 0.86 -27.15
C GLU A 85 -15.21 1.62 -28.22
N TYR A 86 -15.69 0.92 -29.26
CA TYR A 86 -16.40 1.52 -30.38
C TYR A 86 -17.64 2.34 -29.96
N LEU A 87 -18.52 1.77 -29.13
CA LEU A 87 -19.75 2.43 -28.66
C LEU A 87 -19.43 3.71 -27.87
N LYS A 88 -18.35 3.71 -27.10
CA LYS A 88 -17.91 4.86 -26.33
C LYS A 88 -17.52 6.02 -27.25
N THR A 89 -16.81 5.73 -28.33
CA THR A 89 -16.40 6.71 -29.33
C THR A 89 -17.61 7.34 -30.02
N LEU A 90 -18.58 6.51 -30.43
CA LEU A 90 -19.84 7.00 -31.03
C LEU A 90 -20.64 7.89 -30.05
N LEU A 91 -20.72 7.49 -28.78
CA LEU A 91 -21.41 8.27 -27.76
C LEU A 91 -20.76 9.65 -27.58
N PHE A 92 -19.43 9.72 -27.53
CA PHE A 92 -18.70 10.97 -27.46
C PHE A 92 -18.96 11.88 -28.66
N GLU A 93 -18.97 11.32 -29.86
CA GLU A 93 -19.28 12.07 -31.08
C GLU A 93 -20.70 12.65 -31.05
N LYS A 94 -21.69 11.86 -30.63
CA LYS A 94 -23.09 12.31 -30.46
C LYS A 94 -23.24 13.41 -29.41
N ILE A 95 -22.52 13.32 -28.29
CA ILE A 95 -22.51 14.36 -27.27
C ILE A 95 -21.93 15.66 -27.84
N LYS A 96 -20.82 15.58 -28.58
CA LYS A 96 -20.20 16.74 -29.22
C LYS A 96 -21.14 17.40 -30.23
N GLU A 97 -21.85 16.62 -31.05
CA GLU A 97 -22.87 17.13 -31.97
C GLU A 97 -23.99 17.87 -31.23
N ARG A 98 -24.50 17.28 -30.13
CA ARG A 98 -25.54 17.90 -29.29
C ARG A 98 -25.06 19.22 -28.69
N ASP A 99 -23.86 19.24 -28.13
CA ASP A 99 -23.31 20.42 -27.45
C ASP A 99 -23.03 21.55 -28.45
N ALA A 100 -22.58 21.22 -29.68
CA ALA A 100 -22.44 22.18 -30.77
C ALA A 100 -23.79 22.78 -31.19
N LYS A 101 -24.84 21.95 -31.31
CA LYS A 101 -26.20 22.43 -31.59
C LYS A 101 -26.71 23.37 -30.49
N LEU A 102 -26.56 22.96 -29.22
CA LEU A 102 -26.95 23.79 -28.08
C LEU A 102 -26.18 25.12 -28.03
N ALA A 103 -24.90 25.14 -28.39
CA ALA A 103 -24.11 26.36 -28.48
C ALA A 103 -24.62 27.29 -29.59
N SER A 104 -24.98 26.73 -30.75
CA SER A 104 -25.55 27.50 -31.88
C SER A 104 -26.94 28.06 -31.57
N GLU A 105 -27.79 27.30 -30.86
CA GLU A 105 -29.12 27.76 -30.45
C GLU A 105 -29.05 28.88 -29.39
N LYS A 106 -28.04 28.85 -28.51
CA LYS A 106 -27.80 29.93 -27.54
C LYS A 106 -27.31 31.21 -28.20
N THR A 107 -26.49 31.11 -29.24
CA THR A 107 -26.01 32.28 -30.00
C THR A 107 -27.07 32.87 -30.92
N SER A 108 -28.04 32.07 -31.41
CA SER A 108 -29.16 32.57 -32.21
C SER A 108 -30.28 33.23 -31.40
N LYS A 109 -30.32 33.05 -30.08
CA LYS A 109 -31.34 33.64 -29.18
C LYS A 109 -30.83 34.88 -28.43
N GLN A 110 -29.63 35.36 -28.75
CA GLN A 110 -28.96 36.47 -28.07
C GLN A 110 -28.76 37.67 -28.98
#